data_AF-A0A812D9W1-F1
#
_entry.id   AF-A0A812D9W1-F1
#
_cell.length_a   1.000
_cell.length_b   1.000
_cell.length_c   1.000
_cell.angle_alpha   90.00
_cell.angle_beta   90.00
_cell.angle_gamma   90.00
#
_symmetry.space_group_name_H-M   'P 1'
#
loop_
_entity.id
_entity.type
_entity.pdbx_description
1 polymer ?
#
loop_
_entity_poly.entity_id
_entity_poly.type
_entity_poly.pdbx_seq_one_letter_code
_entity_poly.pdbx_strand_id
1 'polypeptide(L)'
;MADCQLVDKYLKDSLSNITAMDKIPSTYDETNRLLWEHEQQVRSVFDAPQLLLLQEEGDTILNQLQQEENYLGHSQDYKEEMLHVKKMYKHLQNSMMNLVKVAETRFHKLEQGLQLRGFENECNKLNIWISTEGRHMLNKYNSCIDNLKSAKMLEDQFLKDYFSAMVSLEKFFLQTVYP
;
A
#
# COMPACT_ATOMS: atom_id res chain seq x y z
N MET A 1 -31.76 14.09 -10.25
CA MET A 1 -31.89 12.73 -9.68
C MET A 1 -31.10 11.68 -10.44
N ALA A 2 -31.13 11.64 -11.78
CA ALA A 2 -30.35 10.69 -12.59
C ALA A 2 -28.83 10.75 -12.29
N ASP A 3 -28.28 11.95 -12.07
CA ASP A 3 -26.85 12.12 -11.80
C ASP A 3 -26.41 11.50 -10.46
N CYS A 4 -27.19 11.64 -9.38
CA CYS A 4 -26.84 11.03 -8.08
C CYS A 4 -26.87 9.50 -8.13
N GLN A 5 -27.76 8.90 -8.92
CA GLN A 5 -27.82 7.45 -9.10
C GLN A 5 -26.65 6.93 -9.93
N LEU A 6 -26.21 7.69 -10.94
CA LEU A 6 -25.03 7.38 -11.73
C LEU A 6 -23.75 7.48 -10.89
N VAL A 7 -23.61 8.52 -10.06
CA VAL A 7 -22.49 8.65 -9.13
C VAL A 7 -22.49 7.53 -8.08
N ASP A 8 -23.65 7.18 -7.53
CA ASP A 8 -23.78 6.06 -6.59
C ASP A 8 -23.34 4.72 -7.21
N LYS A 9 -23.75 4.47 -8.46
CA LYS A 9 -23.30 3.29 -9.23
C LYS A 9 -21.79 3.32 -9.44
N TYR A 10 -21.25 4.46 -9.86
CA TYR A 10 -19.81 4.65 -10.07
C TYR A 10 -18.99 4.40 -8.79
N LEU A 11 -19.47 4.90 -7.64
CA LEU A 11 -18.84 4.66 -6.34
C LEU A 11 -18.88 3.18 -5.96
N LYS A 12 -20.00 2.49 -6.18
CA LYS A 12 -20.13 1.05 -5.92
C LYS A 12 -19.19 0.22 -6.80
N ASP A 13 -19.11 0.54 -8.09
CA ASP A 13 -18.22 -0.14 -9.02
C ASP A 13 -16.76 0.09 -8.62
N SER A 14 -16.40 1.33 -8.27
CA SER A 14 -15.06 1.69 -7.78
C SER A 14 -14.71 0.95 -6.48
N LEU A 15 -15.66 0.86 -5.55
CA LEU A 15 -15.48 0.15 -4.29
C LEU A 15 -15.31 -1.35 -4.49
N SER A 16 -16.08 -1.95 -5.41
CA SER A 16 -15.89 -3.36 -5.80
C SER A 16 -14.51 -3.59 -6.43
N ASN A 17 -14.04 -2.67 -7.29
CA ASN A 17 -12.74 -2.79 -7.93
C ASN A 17 -11.59 -2.66 -6.92
N ILE A 18 -11.70 -1.74 -5.96
CA ILE A 18 -10.68 -1.58 -4.91
C ILE A 18 -10.66 -2.78 -3.96
N THR A 19 -11.81 -3.39 -3.66
CA THR A 19 -11.92 -4.54 -2.74
C THR A 19 -11.66 -5.90 -3.41
N ALA A 20 -11.76 -6.01 -4.73
CA ALA A 20 -11.63 -7.29 -5.44
C ALA A 20 -10.25 -7.96 -5.31
N MET A 21 -9.21 -7.22 -4.92
CA MET A 21 -7.85 -7.75 -4.75
C MET A 21 -7.57 -8.13 -3.29
N ASP A 22 -7.93 -9.36 -2.93
CA ASP A 22 -7.64 -9.96 -1.62
C ASP A 22 -6.36 -10.84 -1.60
N LYS A 23 -5.70 -11.01 -2.74
CA LYS A 23 -4.47 -11.82 -2.81
C LYS A 23 -3.27 -11.00 -2.35
N ILE A 24 -2.57 -11.53 -1.35
CA ILE A 24 -1.26 -11.02 -0.94
C ILE A 24 -0.29 -11.25 -2.11
N PRO A 25 0.37 -10.20 -2.63
CA PRO A 25 1.29 -10.35 -3.74
C PRO A 25 2.48 -11.24 -3.37
N SER A 26 3.03 -11.93 -4.36
CA SER A 26 4.04 -12.97 -4.16
C SER A 26 5.48 -12.43 -4.19
N THR A 27 5.72 -11.32 -4.88
CA THR A 27 7.07 -10.73 -5.06
C THR A 27 7.09 -9.24 -4.76
N TYR A 28 8.30 -8.69 -4.53
CA TYR A 28 8.51 -7.26 -4.34
C TYR A 28 8.01 -6.46 -5.55
N ASP A 29 8.42 -6.83 -6.76
CA ASP A 29 8.03 -6.14 -8.00
C ASP A 29 6.52 -6.19 -8.24
N GLU A 30 5.89 -7.33 -7.98
CA GLU A 30 4.44 -7.47 -8.07
C GLU A 30 3.74 -6.56 -7.05
N THR A 31 4.23 -6.53 -5.80
CA THR A 31 3.66 -5.65 -4.76
C THR A 31 3.80 -4.18 -5.13
N ASN A 32 4.96 -3.78 -5.65
CA ASN A 32 5.25 -2.41 -6.05
C ASN A 32 4.36 -1.97 -7.23
N ARG A 33 4.19 -2.84 -8.23
CA ARG A 33 3.27 -2.60 -9.34
C ARG A 33 1.83 -2.43 -8.86
N LEU A 34 1.37 -3.29 -7.95
CA LEU A 34 0.02 -3.24 -7.41
C LEU A 34 -0.23 -2.00 -6.54
N LEU A 35 0.79 -1.54 -5.81
CA LEU A 35 0.74 -0.28 -5.08
C LEU A 35 0.56 0.90 -6.03
N TRP A 36 1.37 0.97 -7.08
CA TRP A 36 1.25 2.01 -8.11
C TRP A 36 -0.12 1.99 -8.81
N GLU A 37 -0.58 0.81 -9.24
CA GLU A 37 -1.91 0.63 -9.85
C GLU A 37 -3.02 1.09 -8.91
N HIS A 38 -2.91 0.77 -7.62
CA HIS A 38 -3.86 1.21 -6.60
C HIS A 38 -3.89 2.73 -6.45
N GLU A 39 -2.74 3.41 -6.39
CA GLU A 39 -2.67 4.87 -6.32
C GLU A 39 -3.30 5.53 -7.54
N GLN A 40 -3.03 5.00 -8.76
CA GLN A 40 -3.65 5.52 -9.98
C GLN A 40 -5.17 5.33 -9.97
N GLN A 41 -5.64 4.15 -9.53
CA GLN A 41 -7.07 3.86 -9.41
C GLN A 41 -7.75 4.83 -8.43
N VAL A 42 -7.22 4.96 -7.22
CA VAL A 42 -7.76 5.86 -6.20
C VAL A 42 -7.81 7.29 -6.72
N ARG A 43 -6.71 7.77 -7.29
CA ARG A 43 -6.64 9.12 -7.88
C ARG A 43 -7.71 9.34 -8.96
N SER A 44 -7.86 8.39 -9.88
CA SER A 44 -8.85 8.50 -10.96
C SER A 44 -10.29 8.58 -10.44
N VAL A 45 -10.59 7.97 -9.30
CA VAL A 45 -11.92 7.99 -8.68
C VAL A 45 -12.18 9.35 -8.02
N PHE A 46 -11.21 9.90 -7.31
CA PHE A 46 -11.36 11.21 -6.65
C PHE A 46 -11.28 12.39 -7.63
N ASP A 47 -10.59 12.24 -8.76
CA ASP A 47 -10.52 13.25 -9.81
C ASP A 47 -11.74 13.22 -10.76
N ALA A 48 -12.72 12.33 -10.52
CA ALA A 48 -13.91 12.23 -11.37
C ALA A 48 -14.76 13.52 -11.28
N PRO A 49 -15.05 14.22 -12.39
CA PRO A 49 -15.72 15.52 -12.35
C PRO A 49 -17.09 15.51 -11.64
N GLN A 50 -17.83 14.42 -11.82
CA GLN A 50 -19.12 14.18 -11.18
C GLN A 50 -19.05 14.05 -9.65
N LEU A 51 -17.93 13.58 -9.09
CA LEU A 51 -17.71 13.54 -7.65
C LEU A 51 -17.29 14.89 -7.11
N LEU A 52 -16.41 15.60 -7.83
CA LEU A 52 -15.98 16.95 -7.47
C LEU A 52 -17.16 17.93 -7.44
N LEU A 53 -17.97 17.95 -8.51
CA LEU A 53 -19.17 18.78 -8.58
C LEU A 53 -20.15 18.48 -7.45
N LEU A 54 -20.38 17.20 -7.16
CA LEU A 54 -21.30 16.81 -6.10
C LEU A 54 -20.77 17.17 -4.69
N GLN A 55 -19.45 17.16 -4.50
CA GLN A 55 -18.80 17.59 -3.26
C GLN A 55 -18.85 19.11 -3.09
N GLU A 56 -18.73 19.89 -4.17
CA GLU A 56 -18.75 21.35 -4.14
C GLU A 56 -20.18 21.91 -4.05
N GLU A 57 -21.11 21.36 -4.82
CA GLU A 57 -22.45 21.94 -5.01
C GLU A 57 -23.54 21.23 -4.22
N GLY A 58 -23.32 20.00 -3.75
CA GLY A 58 -24.35 19.17 -3.12
C GLY A 58 -24.99 19.79 -1.88
N ASP A 59 -24.18 20.34 -0.98
CA ASP A 59 -24.67 21.05 0.22
C ASP A 59 -25.39 22.35 -0.16
N THR A 60 -24.90 23.05 -1.18
CA THR A 60 -25.49 24.29 -1.68
C THR A 60 -26.89 24.04 -2.23
N ILE A 61 -27.04 23.04 -3.08
CA ILE A 61 -28.31 22.64 -3.68
C ILE A 61 -29.29 22.17 -2.60
N LEU A 62 -28.83 21.37 -1.62
CA LEU A 62 -29.66 20.95 -0.50
C LEU A 62 -30.16 22.11 0.34
N ASN A 63 -29.28 23.08 0.64
CA ASN A 63 -29.65 24.28 1.38
C ASN A 63 -30.67 25.14 0.62
N GLN A 64 -30.49 25.29 -0.70
CA GLN A 64 -31.44 26.01 -1.57
C GLN A 64 -32.82 25.33 -1.57
N LEU A 65 -32.86 24.02 -1.79
CA LEU A 65 -34.10 23.24 -1.70
C LEU A 65 -34.75 23.41 -0.33
N GLN A 66 -33.96 23.42 0.76
CA GLN A 66 -34.48 23.66 2.10
C GLN A 66 -35.08 25.05 2.31
N GLN A 67 -34.60 26.08 1.61
CA GLN A 67 -35.18 27.43 1.68
C GLN A 67 -36.57 27.51 1.01
N GLU A 68 -36.82 26.67 -0.01
CA GLU A 68 -38.12 26.55 -0.69
C GLU A 68 -39.20 25.91 0.19
N GLU A 69 -38.81 25.28 1.32
CA GLU A 69 -39.73 24.71 2.31
C GLU A 69 -40.73 25.75 2.83
N ASN A 70 -40.34 27.02 2.90
CA ASN A 70 -41.23 28.11 3.33
C ASN A 70 -42.42 28.34 2.38
N TYR A 71 -42.31 27.94 1.11
CA TYR A 71 -43.32 28.14 0.08
C TYR A 71 -44.04 26.84 -0.30
N LEU A 72 -43.30 25.73 -0.30
CA LEU A 72 -43.78 24.42 -0.78
C LEU A 72 -44.00 23.41 0.35
N GLY A 73 -43.62 23.74 1.59
CA GLY A 73 -43.65 22.84 2.75
C GLY A 73 -45.03 22.38 3.20
N HIS A 74 -46.11 22.86 2.58
CA HIS A 74 -47.46 22.32 2.79
C HIS A 74 -47.79 21.14 1.87
N SER A 75 -47.05 20.97 0.77
CA SER A 75 -47.21 19.84 -0.15
C SER A 75 -46.61 18.57 0.44
N GLN A 76 -47.39 17.49 0.43
CA GLN A 76 -46.91 16.17 0.83
C GLN A 76 -45.83 15.67 -0.14
N ASP A 77 -46.03 15.87 -1.44
CA ASP A 77 -45.08 15.48 -2.48
C ASP A 77 -43.72 16.16 -2.28
N TYR A 78 -43.71 17.46 -1.93
CA TYR A 78 -42.47 18.18 -1.63
C TYR A 78 -41.74 17.58 -0.42
N LYS A 79 -42.46 17.25 0.66
CA LYS A 79 -41.86 16.66 1.87
C LYS A 79 -41.26 15.28 1.59
N GLU A 80 -41.96 14.45 0.83
CA GLU A 80 -41.51 13.11 0.46
C GLU A 80 -40.27 13.18 -0.44
N GLU A 81 -40.29 14.04 -1.45
CA GLU A 81 -39.17 14.23 -2.37
C GLU A 81 -37.95 14.83 -1.64
N MET A 82 -38.15 15.83 -0.78
CA MET A 82 -37.05 16.41 0.00
C MET A 82 -36.42 15.39 0.96
N LEU A 83 -37.24 14.54 1.59
CA LEU A 83 -36.74 13.44 2.41
C LEU A 83 -35.93 12.43 1.57
N HIS A 84 -36.41 12.13 0.35
CA HIS A 84 -35.72 11.25 -0.58
C HIS A 84 -34.35 11.80 -0.99
N VAL A 85 -34.29 13.07 -1.41
CA VAL A 85 -33.05 13.75 -1.80
C VAL A 85 -32.04 13.80 -0.65
N LYS A 86 -32.47 14.19 0.56
CA LYS A 86 -31.60 14.19 1.77
C LYS A 86 -31.03 12.81 2.05
N LYS A 87 -31.86 11.76 1.94
CA LYS A 87 -31.43 10.38 2.16
C LYS A 87 -30.42 9.92 1.09
N MET A 88 -30.67 10.23 -0.18
CA MET A 88 -29.76 9.91 -1.28
C MET A 88 -28.39 10.59 -1.10
N TYR A 89 -28.38 11.88 -0.80
CA TYR A 89 -27.14 12.63 -0.64
C TYR A 89 -26.34 12.12 0.57
N LYS A 90 -26.99 11.88 1.72
CA LYS A 90 -26.34 11.26 2.89
C LYS A 90 -25.78 9.88 2.58
N HIS A 91 -26.50 9.05 1.81
CA HIS A 91 -26.02 7.75 1.37
C HIS A 91 -24.74 7.87 0.53
N LEU A 92 -24.69 8.85 -0.37
CA LEU A 92 -23.55 9.10 -1.22
C LEU A 92 -22.32 9.57 -0.42
N GLN A 93 -22.50 10.52 0.52
CA GLN A 93 -21.45 10.95 1.44
C GLN A 93 -20.88 9.76 2.25
N ASN A 94 -21.76 8.89 2.77
CA ASN A 94 -21.33 7.69 3.48
C ASN A 94 -20.55 6.72 2.57
N SER A 95 -20.97 6.58 1.31
CA SER A 95 -20.30 5.72 0.32
C SER A 95 -18.91 6.26 -0.03
N MET A 96 -18.75 7.58 -0.14
CA MET A 96 -17.47 8.23 -0.35
C MET A 96 -16.53 8.06 0.86
N MET A 97 -17.04 8.24 2.08
CA MET A 97 -16.27 7.97 3.30
C MET A 97 -15.83 6.51 3.39
N ASN A 98 -16.70 5.57 3.01
CA ASN A 98 -16.36 4.15 2.96
C ASN A 98 -15.28 3.85 1.90
N LEU A 99 -15.36 4.49 0.74
CA LEU A 99 -14.34 4.39 -0.32
C LEU A 99 -12.97 4.82 0.19
N VAL A 100 -12.88 5.98 0.87
CA VAL A 100 -11.63 6.47 1.49
C VAL A 100 -11.08 5.40 2.44
N LYS A 101 -11.91 4.93 3.38
CA LYS A 101 -11.49 3.95 4.39
C LYS A 101 -10.97 2.65 3.77
N VAL A 102 -11.67 2.15 2.75
CA VAL A 102 -11.28 0.92 2.04
C VAL A 102 -9.99 1.13 1.24
N ALA A 103 -9.85 2.27 0.57
CA ALA A 103 -8.64 2.62 -0.16
C ALA A 103 -7.43 2.70 0.78
N GLU A 104 -7.55 3.44 1.89
CA GLU A 104 -6.51 3.51 2.92
C GLU A 104 -6.15 2.13 3.47
N THR A 105 -7.16 1.30 3.77
CA THR A 105 -6.92 -0.05 4.29
C THR A 105 -6.13 -0.90 3.28
N ARG A 106 -6.47 -0.83 2.00
CA ARG A 106 -5.74 -1.55 0.94
C ARG A 106 -4.34 -1.00 0.75
N PHE A 107 -4.16 0.31 0.75
CA PHE A 107 -2.85 0.96 0.68
C PHE A 107 -1.91 0.45 1.77
N HIS A 108 -2.35 0.49 3.04
CA HIS A 108 -1.54 0.01 4.16
C HIS A 108 -1.19 -1.48 4.05
N LYS A 109 -2.11 -2.32 3.53
CA LYS A 109 -1.82 -3.74 3.28
C LYS A 109 -0.74 -3.92 2.20
N LEU A 110 -0.80 -3.12 1.13
CA LEU A 110 0.19 -3.17 0.06
C LEU A 110 1.55 -2.66 0.53
N GLU A 111 1.61 -1.59 1.33
CA GLU A 111 2.86 -1.11 1.94
C GLU A 111 3.50 -2.15 2.87
N GLN A 112 2.71 -2.77 3.75
CA GLN A 112 3.19 -3.85 4.62
C GLN A 112 3.69 -5.05 3.79
N GLY A 113 2.97 -5.40 2.73
CA GLY A 113 3.42 -6.41 1.77
C GLY A 113 4.76 -6.05 1.14
N LEU A 114 4.93 -4.79 0.73
CA LEU A 114 6.16 -4.32 0.07
C LEU A 114 7.35 -4.40 1.02
N GLN A 115 7.17 -3.96 2.27
CA GLN A 115 8.19 -4.06 3.31
C GLN A 115 8.57 -5.52 3.59
N LEU A 116 7.58 -6.41 3.73
CA LEU A 116 7.81 -7.83 3.95
C LEU A 116 8.59 -8.47 2.79
N ARG A 117 8.16 -8.24 1.55
CA ARG A 117 8.83 -8.79 0.36
C ARG A 117 10.24 -8.22 0.17
N GLY A 118 10.44 -6.95 0.51
CA GLY A 118 11.77 -6.32 0.53
C GLY A 118 12.68 -7.03 1.54
N PHE A 119 12.19 -7.20 2.76
CA PHE A 119 12.91 -7.92 3.81
C PHE A 119 13.25 -9.37 3.42
N GLU A 120 12.28 -10.13 2.89
CA GLU A 120 12.50 -11.50 2.41
C GLU A 120 13.58 -11.57 1.32
N ASN A 121 13.60 -10.60 0.40
CA ASN A 121 14.62 -10.51 -0.64
C ASN A 121 16.01 -10.28 -0.05
N GLU A 122 16.14 -9.38 0.93
CA GLU A 122 17.42 -9.15 1.62
C GLU A 122 17.88 -10.38 2.42
N CYS A 123 16.97 -11.06 3.12
CA CYS A 123 17.26 -12.33 3.79
C CYS A 123 17.72 -13.40 2.80
N ASN A 124 17.10 -13.48 1.62
CA ASN A 124 17.49 -14.45 0.60
C ASN A 124 18.90 -14.18 0.07
N LYS A 125 19.25 -12.91 -0.21
CA LYS A 125 20.60 -12.54 -0.62
C LYS A 125 21.64 -12.89 0.46
N LEU A 126 21.32 -12.62 1.74
CA LEU A 126 22.19 -13.01 2.86
C LEU A 126 22.37 -14.53 2.94
N ASN A 127 21.29 -15.30 2.78
CA ASN A 127 21.34 -16.77 2.77
C ASN A 127 22.21 -17.33 1.64
N ILE A 128 22.12 -16.74 0.44
CA ILE A 128 22.98 -17.10 -0.70
C ILE A 128 24.45 -16.84 -0.34
N TRP A 129 24.76 -15.66 0.20
CA TRP A 129 26.13 -15.30 0.58
C TRP A 129 26.71 -16.25 1.64
N ILE A 130 25.94 -16.56 2.70
CA ILE A 130 26.35 -17.51 3.74
C ILE A 130 26.64 -18.89 3.12
N SER A 131 25.77 -19.34 2.22
CA SER A 131 25.85 -20.68 1.62
C SER A 131 27.00 -20.82 0.62
N THR A 132 27.48 -19.71 0.07
CA THR A 132 28.51 -19.66 -0.98
C THR A 132 29.82 -19.06 -0.45
N GLU A 133 29.97 -17.74 -0.41
CA GLU A 133 31.21 -17.07 0.03
C GLU A 133 31.55 -17.38 1.48
N GLY A 134 30.57 -17.34 2.38
CA GLY A 134 30.76 -17.64 3.81
C GLY A 134 31.26 -19.08 4.01
N ARG A 135 30.58 -20.05 3.40
CA ARG A 135 30.99 -21.46 3.42
C ARG A 135 32.38 -21.67 2.79
N HIS A 136 32.65 -21.06 1.64
CA HIS A 136 33.94 -21.17 0.98
C HIS A 136 35.07 -20.61 1.85
N MET A 137 34.86 -19.46 2.48
CA MET A 137 35.80 -18.87 3.43
C MET A 137 36.10 -19.84 4.58
N LEU A 138 35.07 -20.35 5.26
CA LEU A 138 35.24 -21.29 6.38
C LEU A 138 35.95 -22.58 5.97
N ASN A 139 35.66 -23.10 4.78
CA ASN A 139 36.30 -24.31 4.26
C ASN A 139 37.82 -24.17 4.08
N LYS A 140 38.35 -22.96 3.84
CA LYS A 140 39.82 -22.73 3.78
C LYS A 140 40.53 -23.09 5.08
N TYR A 141 39.81 -23.00 6.20
CA TYR A 141 40.34 -23.18 7.55
C TYR A 141 40.11 -24.60 8.10
N ASN A 142 39.51 -25.50 7.31
CA ASN A 142 39.23 -26.89 7.70
C ASN A 142 40.44 -27.84 7.54
N SER A 143 41.63 -27.31 7.24
CA SER A 143 42.83 -28.12 6.98
C SER A 143 43.54 -28.53 8.26
N CYS A 144 44.13 -29.73 8.28
CA CYS A 144 45.00 -30.16 9.39
C CYS A 144 46.30 -29.34 9.38
N ILE A 145 46.74 -28.88 10.55
CA ILE A 145 47.91 -28.01 10.70
C ILE A 145 49.01 -28.76 11.45
N ASP A 146 50.18 -28.88 10.84
CA ASP A 146 51.22 -29.79 11.31
C ASP A 146 52.24 -29.12 12.25
N ASN A 147 52.15 -27.80 12.46
CA ASN A 147 53.05 -27.06 13.34
C ASN A 147 52.48 -25.72 13.83
N LEU A 148 53.04 -25.20 14.94
CA LEU A 148 52.62 -23.96 15.60
C LEU A 148 52.77 -22.70 14.74
N LYS A 149 53.79 -22.63 13.87
CA LYS A 149 54.01 -21.47 13.00
C LYS A 149 52.91 -21.38 11.95
N SER A 150 52.57 -22.50 11.32
CA SER A 150 51.44 -22.62 10.39
C SER A 150 50.10 -22.33 11.07
N ALA A 151 49.93 -22.72 12.35
CA ALA A 151 48.73 -22.42 13.12
C ALA A 151 48.54 -20.91 13.35
N LYS A 152 49.60 -20.20 13.76
CA LYS A 152 49.57 -18.73 13.91
C LYS A 152 49.29 -18.01 12.59
N MET A 153 49.91 -18.45 11.49
CA MET A 153 49.66 -17.85 10.17
C MET A 153 48.21 -18.06 9.71
N LEU A 154 47.63 -19.22 10.02
CA LEU A 154 46.23 -19.50 9.70
C LEU A 154 45.27 -18.64 10.54
N GLU A 155 45.56 -18.47 11.84
CA GLU A 155 44.82 -17.58 12.75
C GLU A 155 44.84 -16.13 12.27
N ASP A 156 46.02 -15.60 11.94
CA ASP A 156 46.17 -14.23 11.41
C ASP A 156 45.38 -14.03 10.11
N GLN A 157 45.35 -15.04 9.24
CA GLN A 157 44.60 -14.99 7.98
C GLN A 157 43.09 -15.07 8.23
N PHE A 158 42.64 -15.92 9.15
CA PHE A 158 41.24 -16.02 9.55
C PHE A 158 40.71 -14.69 10.06
N LEU A 159 41.45 -14.02 10.96
CA LEU A 159 41.03 -12.74 11.51
C LEU A 159 40.88 -11.68 10.40
N LYS A 160 41.81 -11.61 9.46
CA LYS A 160 41.72 -10.70 8.31
C LYS A 160 40.49 -10.97 7.45
N ASP A 161 40.27 -12.23 7.08
CA ASP A 161 39.12 -12.63 6.26
C ASP A 161 37.80 -12.37 7.00
N TYR A 162 37.74 -12.65 8.30
CA TYR A 162 36.60 -12.38 9.18
C TYR A 162 36.25 -10.88 9.22
N PHE A 163 37.23 -10.02 9.50
CA PHE A 163 36.98 -8.57 9.55
C PHE A 163 36.54 -8.03 8.18
N SER A 164 37.15 -8.51 7.10
CA SER A 164 36.73 -8.11 5.75
C SER A 164 35.30 -8.54 5.43
N ALA A 165 34.89 -9.73 5.88
CA ALA A 165 33.53 -10.21 5.70
C ALA A 165 32.52 -9.40 6.54
N MET A 166 32.86 -9.07 7.78
CA MET A 166 32.01 -8.24 8.65
C MET A 166 31.79 -6.84 8.06
N VAL A 167 32.84 -6.19 7.55
CA VAL A 167 32.70 -4.89 6.85
C VAL A 167 31.84 -5.01 5.59
N SER A 168 31.93 -6.13 4.87
CA SER A 168 31.13 -6.36 3.67
C SER A 168 29.65 -6.58 4.01
N LEU A 169 29.36 -7.31 5.08
CA LEU A 169 28.00 -7.51 5.60
C LEU A 169 27.42 -6.18 6.12
N GLU A 170 28.19 -5.38 6.84
CA GLU A 170 27.76 -4.07 7.31
C GLU A 170 27.39 -3.14 6.16
N LYS A 171 28.21 -3.10 5.09
CA LYS A 171 27.88 -2.36 3.86
C LYS A 171 26.62 -2.90 3.17
N PHE A 172 26.44 -4.21 3.17
CA PHE A 172 25.26 -4.86 2.63
C PHE A 172 23.98 -4.38 3.34
N PHE A 173 24.01 -4.30 4.68
CA PHE A 173 22.88 -3.79 5.48
C PHE A 173 22.70 -2.25 5.38
N LEU A 174 23.78 -1.48 5.21
CA LEU A 174 23.70 -0.02 5.11
C LEU A 174 23.17 0.48 3.75
N GLN A 175 23.44 -0.25 2.66
CA GLN A 175 22.90 0.07 1.33
C GLN A 175 21.40 -0.25 1.20
N THR A 176 20.82 -1.02 2.12
CA THR A 176 19.41 -1.43 2.10
C THR A 176 18.47 -0.56 2.94
N VAL A 177 19.00 0.34 3.78
CA VAL A 177 18.20 1.20 4.69
C VAL A 177 17.90 2.59 4.08
N TYR A 178 18.62 3.00 3.03
CA TYR A 178 18.34 4.21 2.26
C TYR A 178 18.52 3.93 0.78
N PRO A 179 17.44 3.74 -0.01
CA PRO A 179 17.52 3.83 -1.47
C PRO A 179 17.88 5.25 -1.93
#